data_AF-A0A1I8CQD6-F1
#
_entry.id   AF-A0A1I8CQD6-F1
#
_cell.length_a   1.000
_cell.length_b   1.000
_cell.length_c   1.000
_cell.angle_alpha   90.00
_cell.angle_beta   90.00
_cell.angle_gamma   90.00
#
_symmetry.space_group_name_H-M   'P 1'
#
loop_
_entity.id
_entity.type
_entity.pdbx_description
1 polymer ?
#
loop_
_entity_poly.entity_id
_entity_poly.type
_entity_poly.pdbx_seq_one_letter_code
_entity_poly.pdbx_strand_id
1 'polypeptide(L)'
;MNFATLGVVQAYTEKRLDAILGFSDFYSLATVAKVTPALGKGVPVITTAGMITQLGNKKIYPYLTRMHGSIAQMADSVYQLVAYQGAAGNGFDTGPVQPKEGNATNINLGYKNLFFIYNDKKRAVNKKIHPVGDTDNNAADVEISSYCYFSLYAIKSYFTSKNTHFKDVWKMSAPSLAFDEDLSVKSEDYANWLKIASSYANGMFHI
;
A
#
# COMPACT_ATOMS: atom_id res chain seq x y z
N MET A 1 -10.55 17.46 17.44
CA MET A 1 -9.49 18.49 17.44
C MET A 1 -8.16 17.74 17.53
N ASN A 2 -7.20 17.95 16.63
CA ASN A 2 -5.99 17.12 16.60
C ASN A 2 -4.99 17.58 17.68
N PHE A 3 -4.97 16.85 18.81
CA PHE A 3 -4.12 17.15 19.97
C PHE A 3 -2.62 17.17 19.64
N ALA A 4 -2.21 16.43 18.61
CA ALA A 4 -0.84 16.39 18.12
C ALA A 4 -0.30 17.78 17.76
N THR A 5 -1.08 18.55 16.99
CA THR A 5 -0.69 19.89 16.53
C THR A 5 -0.54 20.86 17.70
N LEU A 6 -1.46 20.82 18.66
CA LEU A 6 -1.42 21.68 19.84
C LEU A 6 -0.16 21.41 20.67
N GLY A 7 0.13 20.13 20.95
CA GLY A 7 1.32 19.73 21.70
C GLY A 7 2.63 20.18 21.03
N VAL A 8 2.70 20.07 19.70
CA VAL A 8 3.86 20.54 18.91
C VAL A 8 4.02 22.06 19.02
N VAL A 9 2.94 22.83 18.83
CA VAL A 9 2.99 24.30 18.90
C VAL A 9 3.36 24.76 20.31
N GLN A 10 2.82 24.12 21.34
CA GLN A 10 3.15 24.43 22.72
C GLN A 10 4.63 24.14 23.03
N ALA A 11 5.12 22.94 22.69
CA ALA A 11 6.52 22.57 22.93
C ALA A 11 7.51 23.48 22.17
N TYR A 12 7.14 23.91 20.95
CA TYR A 12 7.91 24.90 20.20
C TYR A 12 7.93 26.27 20.90
N THR A 13 6.77 26.75 21.35
CA THR A 13 6.64 28.05 22.05
C THR A 13 7.42 28.06 23.37
N GLU A 14 7.46 26.92 24.07
CA GLU A 14 8.24 26.73 25.29
C GLU A 14 9.74 26.50 25.04
N LYS A 15 10.20 26.54 23.78
CA LYS A 15 11.60 26.33 23.36
C LYS A 15 12.16 24.96 23.77
N ARG A 16 11.32 23.93 23.77
CA ARG A 16 11.67 22.54 24.11
C ARG A 16 11.65 21.59 22.91
N LEU A 17 11.49 22.11 21.70
CA LEU A 17 11.29 21.31 20.48
C LEU A 17 12.22 21.74 19.35
N ASP A 18 13.18 20.88 19.04
CA ASP A 18 14.11 21.06 17.91
C ASP A 18 13.74 20.19 16.69
N ALA A 19 13.15 19.01 16.92
CA ALA A 19 12.76 18.07 15.89
C ALA A 19 11.63 17.16 16.38
N ILE A 20 10.91 16.55 15.43
CA ILE A 20 9.83 15.58 15.71
C ILE A 20 10.21 14.24 15.11
N LEU A 21 10.20 13.19 15.93
CA LEU A 21 10.31 11.79 15.51
C LEU A 21 8.93 11.12 15.64
N GLY A 22 8.28 10.78 14.52
CA GLY A 22 6.87 10.38 14.46
C GLY A 22 6.09 11.25 13.46
N PHE A 23 4.76 11.23 13.36
CA PHE A 23 3.74 10.38 13.99
C PHE A 23 3.60 9.04 13.25
N SER A 24 3.06 8.03 13.93
CA SER A 24 2.77 6.71 13.34
C SER A 24 1.48 6.69 12.51
N ASP A 25 0.53 7.59 12.77
CA ASP A 25 -0.70 7.72 11.99
C ASP A 25 -0.59 8.82 10.91
N PHE A 26 -1.21 8.59 9.77
CA PHE A 26 -1.08 9.48 8.61
C PHE A 26 -1.78 10.83 8.81
N TYR A 27 -2.82 10.91 9.65
CA TYR A 27 -3.63 12.12 9.82
C TYR A 27 -2.90 13.15 10.70
N SER A 28 -2.40 12.74 11.87
CA SER A 28 -1.58 13.57 12.75
C SER A 28 -0.28 13.96 12.10
N LEU A 29 0.35 13.01 11.39
CA LEU A 29 1.55 13.30 10.60
C LEU A 29 1.27 14.40 9.57
N ALA A 30 0.19 14.28 8.78
CA ALA A 30 -0.16 15.26 7.77
C ALA A 30 -0.42 16.65 8.38
N THR A 31 -1.14 16.72 9.50
CA THR A 31 -1.45 18.02 10.14
C THR A 31 -0.20 18.67 10.72
N VAL A 32 0.62 17.90 11.43
CA VAL A 32 1.86 18.41 12.05
C VAL A 32 2.85 18.83 10.97
N ALA A 33 3.11 17.98 9.97
CA ALA A 33 3.99 18.30 8.86
C ALA A 33 3.55 19.55 8.08
N LYS A 34 2.25 19.85 8.04
CA LYS A 34 1.72 21.05 7.39
C LYS A 34 1.91 22.33 8.21
N VAL A 35 1.90 22.25 9.54
CA VAL A 35 2.09 23.43 10.40
C VAL A 35 3.55 23.73 10.72
N THR A 36 4.41 22.70 10.75
CA THR A 36 5.83 22.87 11.07
C THR A 36 6.58 23.90 10.22
N PRO A 37 6.26 24.16 8.93
CA PRO A 37 6.90 25.24 8.18
C PRO A 37 6.58 26.64 8.70
N ALA A 38 5.46 26.82 9.41
CA ALA A 38 5.07 28.11 9.98
C ALA A 38 5.77 28.41 11.32
N LEU A 39 6.50 27.45 11.88
CA LEU A 39 7.18 27.58 13.17
C LEU A 39 8.58 28.14 12.99
N GLY A 40 8.71 29.47 12.91
CA GLY A 40 9.99 30.18 12.81
C GLY A 40 10.87 29.69 11.65
N LYS A 41 11.96 28.97 11.96
CA LYS A 41 12.88 28.38 10.97
C LYS A 41 12.37 27.06 10.37
N GLY A 42 11.18 26.62 10.75
CA GLY A 42 10.66 25.29 10.48
C GLY A 42 11.14 24.27 11.51
N VAL A 43 10.28 23.29 11.81
CA VAL A 43 10.62 22.15 12.66
C VAL A 43 10.68 20.88 11.81
N PRO A 44 11.83 20.18 11.71
CA PRO A 44 11.92 18.94 10.95
C PRO A 44 11.04 17.85 11.56
N VAL A 45 10.35 17.12 10.69
CA VAL A 45 9.52 15.96 11.05
C VAL A 45 10.09 14.73 10.36
N ILE A 46 10.53 13.75 11.14
CA ILE A 46 11.13 12.51 10.64
C ILE A 46 10.25 11.33 11.09
N THR A 47 9.81 10.50 10.15
CA THR A 47 8.83 9.43 10.45
C THR A 47 9.15 8.10 9.78
N THR A 48 8.77 7.01 10.45
CA THR A 48 8.71 5.64 9.92
C THR A 48 7.32 5.29 9.37
N ALA A 49 6.40 6.26 9.28
CA ALA A 49 5.07 6.09 8.72
C ALA A 49 4.83 7.10 7.57
N GLY A 50 3.58 7.19 7.09
CA GLY A 50 3.24 8.13 6.02
C GLY A 50 3.48 7.57 4.62
N MET A 51 3.13 6.31 4.36
CA MET A 51 3.33 5.70 3.04
C MET A 51 2.47 6.31 1.92
N ILE A 52 1.45 7.09 2.28
CA ILE A 52 0.60 7.84 1.35
C ILE A 52 1.46 8.72 0.42
N THR A 53 1.24 8.62 -0.88
CA THR A 53 2.07 9.28 -1.91
C THR A 53 2.09 10.80 -1.74
N GLN A 54 0.96 11.41 -1.38
CA GLN A 54 0.79 12.85 -1.21
C GLN A 54 1.71 13.46 -0.15
N LEU A 55 2.08 12.69 0.88
CA LEU A 55 3.03 13.13 1.92
C LEU A 55 4.46 13.31 1.40
N GLY A 56 4.76 12.81 0.20
CA GLY A 56 6.02 13.09 -0.48
C GLY A 56 6.10 14.48 -1.12
N ASN A 57 5.01 15.25 -1.16
CA ASN A 57 5.00 16.56 -1.83
C ASN A 57 5.74 17.62 -1.00
N LYS A 58 6.98 17.92 -1.38
CA LYS A 58 7.84 18.92 -0.71
C LYS A 58 7.35 20.36 -0.81
N LYS A 59 6.43 20.68 -1.74
CA LYS A 59 5.79 22.00 -1.77
C LYS A 59 4.82 22.19 -0.60
N ILE A 60 4.16 21.10 -0.17
CA ILE A 60 3.18 21.12 0.93
C ILE A 60 3.85 20.75 2.26
N TYR A 61 4.79 19.80 2.23
CA TYR A 61 5.46 19.24 3.40
C TYR A 61 7.00 19.37 3.29
N PRO A 62 7.55 20.60 3.28
CA PRO A 62 8.97 20.81 3.04
C PRO A 62 9.86 20.19 4.12
N TYR A 63 9.42 20.23 5.39
CA TYR A 63 10.16 19.72 6.55
C TYR A 63 9.88 18.24 6.90
N LEU A 64 9.05 17.54 6.12
CA LEU A 64 8.74 16.14 6.35
C LEU A 64 9.74 15.22 5.65
N THR A 65 10.44 14.39 6.40
CA THR A 65 11.31 13.33 5.90
C THR A 65 10.75 11.98 6.33
N ARG A 66 10.57 11.07 5.35
CA ARG A 66 10.14 9.70 5.60
C ARG A 66 11.34 8.77 5.49
N MET A 67 11.42 7.79 6.37
CA MET A 67 12.47 6.79 6.36
C MET A 67 12.15 5.58 5.47
N HIS A 68 10.95 5.53 4.87
CA HIS A 68 10.56 4.51 3.89
C HIS A 68 9.97 5.13 2.61
N GLY A 69 9.86 4.32 1.56
CA GLY A 69 9.23 4.69 0.29
C GLY A 69 7.70 4.82 0.38
N SER A 70 7.08 5.44 -0.62
CA SER A 70 5.62 5.52 -0.73
C SER A 70 4.98 4.22 -1.22
N ILE A 71 3.66 4.08 -1.06
CA ILE A 71 2.89 2.97 -1.67
C ILE A 71 3.08 2.96 -3.20
N ALA A 72 3.19 4.12 -3.84
CA ALA A 72 3.46 4.21 -5.28
C ALA A 72 4.86 3.67 -5.65
N GLN A 73 5.89 3.99 -4.86
CA GLN A 73 7.23 3.43 -5.06
C GLN A 73 7.26 1.92 -4.84
N MET A 74 6.51 1.42 -3.85
CA MET A 74 6.34 -0.01 -3.65
C MET A 74 5.67 -0.68 -4.86
N ALA A 75 4.60 -0.10 -5.40
CA ALA A 75 3.91 -0.63 -6.58
C ALA A 75 4.83 -0.68 -7.82
N ASP A 76 5.66 0.35 -8.02
CA ASP A 76 6.69 0.35 -9.07
C ASP A 76 7.72 -0.74 -8.84
N SER A 77 8.29 -0.85 -7.64
CA SER A 77 9.26 -1.91 -7.31
C SER A 77 8.69 -3.31 -7.53
N VAL A 78 7.43 -3.55 -7.13
CA VAL A 78 6.75 -4.82 -7.39
C VAL A 78 6.63 -5.06 -8.90
N TYR A 79 6.23 -4.05 -9.68
CA TYR A 79 6.17 -4.16 -11.14
C TYR A 79 7.52 -4.52 -11.75
N GLN A 80 8.61 -3.83 -11.37
CA GLN A 80 9.95 -4.11 -11.89
C GLN A 80 10.41 -5.55 -11.57
N LEU A 81 10.06 -6.06 -10.39
CA LEU A 81 10.43 -7.40 -9.95
C LEU A 81 9.62 -8.50 -10.64
N VAL A 82 8.28 -8.39 -10.61
CA VAL A 82 7.41 -9.52 -11.00
C VAL A 82 6.84 -9.40 -12.40
N ALA A 83 6.59 -8.18 -12.88
CA ALA A 83 5.80 -7.99 -14.08
C ALA A 83 6.63 -8.23 -15.34
N TYR A 84 6.02 -8.98 -16.27
CA TYR A 84 6.49 -9.12 -17.62
C TYR A 84 6.64 -7.74 -18.29
N GLN A 85 7.88 -7.31 -18.44
CA GLN A 85 8.23 -6.31 -19.45
C GLN A 85 8.36 -7.12 -20.73
N GLY A 86 7.48 -6.85 -21.71
CA GLY A 86 7.65 -7.41 -23.04
C GLY A 86 9.10 -7.26 -23.46
N ALA A 87 9.69 -8.36 -23.95
CA ALA A 87 11.04 -8.36 -24.48
C ALA A 87 11.26 -7.07 -25.27
N ALA A 88 12.38 -6.39 -25.04
CA ALA A 88 12.87 -5.38 -25.95
C ALA A 88 12.74 -5.92 -27.38
N GLY A 89 11.76 -5.41 -28.13
CA GLY A 89 11.27 -6.12 -29.31
C GLY A 89 9.96 -5.57 -29.85
N ASN A 90 10.05 -4.38 -30.45
CA ASN A 90 9.20 -3.83 -31.52
C ASN A 90 7.88 -3.11 -31.15
N GLY A 91 7.95 -1.77 -31.18
CA GLY A 91 6.85 -0.81 -31.42
C GLY A 91 6.13 -0.36 -30.13
N PHE A 92 6.11 0.91 -29.70
CA PHE A 92 6.18 2.20 -30.40
C PHE A 92 6.75 3.23 -29.39
N ASP A 93 7.62 4.13 -29.86
CA ASP A 93 8.37 5.16 -29.11
C ASP A 93 7.55 5.87 -28.01
N THR A 94 8.11 6.10 -26.82
CA THR A 94 8.98 7.27 -26.59
C THR A 94 10.01 7.04 -25.47
N GLY A 95 11.28 6.95 -25.89
CA GLY A 95 12.45 7.26 -25.05
C GLY A 95 13.16 6.03 -24.45
N PRO A 96 14.49 5.91 -24.60
CA PRO A 96 15.23 4.84 -23.98
C PRO A 96 15.29 5.12 -22.47
N VAL A 97 14.59 4.31 -21.68
CA VAL A 97 15.07 4.06 -20.32
C VAL A 97 16.29 3.17 -20.51
N GLN A 98 17.43 3.80 -20.78
CA GLN A 98 18.72 3.15 -20.59
C GLN A 98 18.72 2.58 -19.17
N PRO A 99 19.11 1.31 -18.96
CA PRO A 99 19.43 0.85 -17.63
C PRO A 99 20.49 1.81 -17.11
N LYS A 100 20.22 2.51 -16.01
CA LYS A 100 21.29 3.22 -15.31
C LYS A 100 22.34 2.16 -14.97
N GLU A 101 23.47 2.22 -15.67
CA GLU A 101 24.67 1.46 -15.35
C GLU A 101 25.03 1.79 -13.90
N GLY A 102 24.73 0.85 -13.01
CA GLY A 102 24.81 1.06 -11.58
C GLY A 102 23.84 0.17 -10.81
N ASN A 103 24.15 -1.12 -10.75
CA ASN A 103 23.62 -2.08 -9.77
C ASN A 103 22.11 -2.34 -9.77
N ALA A 104 21.51 -2.66 -10.92
CA ALA A 104 20.21 -3.34 -10.94
C ALA A 104 20.44 -4.84 -11.14
N THR A 105 20.21 -5.64 -10.09
CA THR A 105 19.95 -7.06 -10.27
C THR A 105 18.75 -7.19 -11.20
N ASN A 106 18.97 -7.55 -12.47
CA ASN A 106 17.97 -7.79 -13.52
C ASN A 106 17.11 -9.01 -13.19
N ILE A 107 16.39 -8.98 -12.07
CA ILE A 107 15.45 -10.03 -11.69
C ILE A 107 14.09 -9.58 -12.22
N ASN A 108 13.89 -9.70 -13.54
CA ASN A 108 12.56 -9.64 -14.13
C ASN A 108 12.05 -11.07 -14.26
N LEU A 109 11.01 -11.41 -13.51
CA LEU A 109 10.48 -12.78 -13.48
C LEU A 109 9.51 -13.08 -14.62
N GLY A 110 9.03 -12.07 -15.34
CA GLY A 110 8.15 -12.29 -16.49
C GLY A 110 6.74 -12.80 -16.14
N TYR A 111 6.30 -12.66 -14.89
CA TYR A 111 5.06 -13.26 -14.42
C TYR A 111 3.83 -12.47 -14.89
N LYS A 112 2.78 -13.21 -15.27
CA LYS A 112 1.50 -12.69 -15.76
C LYS A 112 0.33 -13.11 -14.88
N ASN A 113 0.36 -14.35 -14.38
CA ASN A 113 -0.70 -14.91 -13.54
C ASN A 113 -0.34 -14.67 -12.07
N LEU A 114 -0.76 -13.52 -11.55
CA LEU A 114 -0.46 -13.10 -10.19
C LEU A 114 -1.72 -13.15 -9.33
N PHE A 115 -1.52 -13.44 -8.05
CA PHE A 115 -2.55 -13.45 -7.03
C PHE A 115 -2.04 -12.82 -5.75
N PHE A 116 -2.88 -12.03 -5.08
CA PHE A 116 -2.49 -11.32 -3.86
C PHE A 116 -3.30 -11.82 -2.66
N ILE A 117 -2.63 -12.27 -1.62
CA ILE A 117 -3.26 -12.56 -0.32
C ILE A 117 -2.98 -11.37 0.59
N TYR A 118 -3.99 -10.90 1.31
CA TYR A 118 -3.83 -9.78 2.22
C TYR A 118 -4.74 -9.88 3.45
N ASN A 119 -4.31 -9.26 4.54
CA ASN A 119 -5.09 -9.21 5.77
C ASN A 119 -6.20 -8.15 5.65
N ASP A 120 -7.44 -8.59 5.80
CA ASP A 120 -8.63 -7.75 5.89
C ASP A 120 -9.76 -8.52 6.58
N LYS A 121 -9.86 -8.34 7.90
CA LYS A 121 -10.87 -8.97 8.77
C LYS A 121 -12.31 -8.75 8.31
N LYS A 122 -12.61 -7.63 7.64
CA LYS A 122 -13.96 -7.31 7.18
C LYS A 122 -14.35 -8.13 5.97
N ARG A 123 -13.42 -8.34 5.04
CA ARG A 123 -13.61 -9.09 3.80
C ARG A 123 -13.07 -10.53 3.86
N ALA A 124 -12.53 -10.93 5.00
CA ALA A 124 -11.90 -12.21 5.25
C ALA A 124 -12.80 -13.39 4.89
N VAL A 125 -12.28 -14.30 4.05
CA VAL A 125 -13.02 -15.52 3.67
C VAL A 125 -13.16 -16.53 4.80
N ASN A 126 -12.25 -16.47 5.77
CA ASN A 126 -12.24 -17.31 6.96
C ASN A 126 -13.03 -16.69 8.13
N LYS A 127 -13.75 -15.59 7.91
CA LYS A 127 -14.60 -14.99 8.94
C LYS A 127 -15.71 -15.96 9.34
N LYS A 128 -15.89 -16.17 10.64
CA LYS A 128 -17.05 -16.92 11.17
C LYS A 128 -18.32 -16.13 10.84
N ILE A 129 -19.18 -16.70 10.00
CA ILE A 129 -20.53 -16.15 9.77
C ILE A 129 -21.32 -16.47 11.03
N HIS A 130 -21.45 -15.50 11.95
CA HIS A 130 -22.40 -15.63 13.04
C HIS A 130 -23.81 -15.69 12.44
N PRO A 131 -24.65 -16.69 12.79
CA PRO A 131 -26.00 -16.76 12.29
C PRO A 131 -26.77 -15.50 12.66
N VAL A 132 -27.54 -15.01 11.70
CA VAL A 132 -28.38 -13.81 11.77
C VAL A 132 -29.31 -13.92 12.99
N GLY A 133 -28.97 -13.26 14.09
CA GLY A 133 -29.75 -13.34 15.33
C GLY A 133 -29.13 -12.59 16.50
N ASP A 134 -27.80 -12.59 16.62
CA ASP A 134 -27.13 -11.81 17.67
C ASP A 134 -26.72 -10.44 17.14
N THR A 135 -27.59 -9.46 17.39
CA THR A 135 -27.21 -8.04 17.51
C THR A 135 -26.30 -7.87 18.73
N ASP A 136 -25.14 -8.52 18.72
CA ASP A 136 -24.03 -8.11 19.55
C ASP A 136 -23.41 -6.89 18.88
N ASN A 137 -23.68 -5.73 19.48
CA ASN A 137 -23.08 -4.43 19.17
C ASN A 137 -21.56 -4.39 19.41
N ASN A 138 -20.88 -5.55 19.38
CA ASN A 138 -19.43 -5.69 19.32
C ASN A 138 -18.91 -5.53 17.88
N ALA A 139 -19.57 -4.69 17.07
CA ALA A 139 -18.97 -4.07 15.89
C ALA A 139 -17.95 -2.98 16.27
N ALA A 140 -17.27 -3.18 17.40
CA ALA A 140 -16.14 -2.37 17.82
C ALA A 140 -14.99 -2.67 16.85
N ASP A 141 -14.74 -1.72 15.95
CA ASP A 141 -13.47 -1.53 15.27
C ASP A 141 -12.82 -2.80 14.69
N VAL A 142 -13.49 -3.41 13.72
CA VAL A 142 -12.80 -4.32 12.80
C VAL A 142 -11.87 -3.46 11.95
N GLU A 143 -10.67 -3.22 12.49
CA GLU A 143 -9.63 -2.42 11.88
C GLU A 143 -9.25 -3.06 10.53
N ILE A 144 -9.69 -2.43 9.44
CA ILE A 144 -9.20 -2.77 8.12
C ILE A 144 -7.71 -2.46 8.16
N SER A 145 -6.85 -3.42 7.79
CA SER A 145 -5.47 -3.07 7.43
C SER A 145 -5.53 -2.20 6.16
N SER A 146 -5.78 -0.91 6.38
CA SER A 146 -5.98 0.09 5.33
C SER A 146 -4.76 0.09 4.41
N TYR A 147 -3.60 -0.22 4.99
CA TYR A 147 -2.34 -0.42 4.30
C TYR A 147 -2.38 -1.52 3.23
N CYS A 148 -2.85 -2.72 3.57
CA CYS A 148 -2.96 -3.84 2.64
C CYS A 148 -3.87 -3.49 1.45
N TYR A 149 -5.02 -2.87 1.75
CA TYR A 149 -5.96 -2.43 0.72
C TYR A 149 -5.37 -1.36 -0.19
N PHE A 150 -4.75 -0.30 0.37
CA PHE A 150 -4.13 0.75 -0.42
C PHE A 150 -2.94 0.24 -1.25
N SER A 151 -2.18 -0.72 -0.71
CA SER A 151 -1.08 -1.38 -1.41
C SER A 151 -1.56 -2.15 -2.63
N LEU A 152 -2.58 -3.01 -2.46
CA LEU A 152 -3.17 -3.74 -3.56
C LEU A 152 -3.76 -2.81 -4.63
N TYR A 153 -4.44 -1.74 -4.21
CA TYR A 153 -4.99 -0.75 -5.14
C TYR A 153 -3.89 -0.05 -5.94
N ALA A 154 -2.79 0.35 -5.29
CA ALA A 154 -1.66 0.98 -5.96
C ALA A 154 -0.97 0.02 -6.94
N ILE A 155 -0.77 -1.25 -6.55
CA ILE A 155 -0.25 -2.30 -7.45
C ILE A 155 -1.15 -2.44 -8.67
N LYS A 156 -2.46 -2.65 -8.47
CA LYS A 156 -3.43 -2.76 -9.57
C LYS A 156 -3.33 -1.55 -10.51
N SER A 157 -3.41 -0.35 -9.96
CA SER A 157 -3.40 0.91 -10.73
C SER A 157 -2.10 1.07 -11.52
N TYR A 158 -0.96 0.77 -10.90
CA TYR A 158 0.34 0.87 -11.56
C TYR A 158 0.45 -0.15 -12.70
N PHE A 159 0.13 -1.42 -12.45
CA PHE A 159 0.22 -2.50 -13.44
C PHE A 159 -0.69 -2.24 -14.64
N THR A 160 -1.95 -1.86 -14.43
CA THR A 160 -2.90 -1.58 -15.51
C THR A 160 -2.55 -0.31 -16.31
N SER A 161 -1.84 0.64 -15.69
CA SER A 161 -1.34 1.82 -16.40
C SER A 161 -0.11 1.53 -17.28
N LYS A 162 0.67 0.49 -16.95
CA LYS A 162 1.94 0.18 -17.60
C LYS A 162 1.87 -0.96 -18.62
N ASN A 163 0.91 -1.87 -18.50
CA ASN A 163 0.86 -3.07 -19.32
C ASN A 163 -0.59 -3.38 -19.76
N THR A 164 -0.79 -3.57 -21.06
CA THR A 164 -2.09 -3.85 -21.66
C THR A 164 -2.69 -5.16 -21.19
N HIS A 165 -1.88 -6.19 -20.97
CA HIS A 165 -2.34 -7.47 -20.43
C HIS A 165 -3.02 -7.29 -19.06
N PHE A 166 -2.35 -6.60 -18.12
CA PHE A 166 -2.93 -6.34 -16.80
C PHE A 166 -4.13 -5.36 -16.90
N LYS A 167 -4.10 -4.41 -17.83
CA LYS A 167 -5.25 -3.53 -18.10
C LYS A 167 -6.51 -4.33 -18.48
N ASP A 168 -6.35 -5.37 -19.29
CA ASP A 168 -7.45 -6.20 -19.77
C ASP A 168 -7.89 -7.21 -18.70
N VAL A 169 -6.96 -7.99 -18.15
CA VAL A 169 -7.27 -9.07 -17.19
C VAL A 169 -7.70 -8.54 -15.83
N TRP A 170 -7.18 -7.38 -15.38
CA TRP A 170 -7.53 -6.79 -14.08
C TRP A 170 -8.54 -5.63 -14.19
N LYS A 171 -9.26 -5.54 -15.30
CA LYS A 171 -10.21 -4.44 -15.57
C LYS A 171 -11.19 -4.23 -14.41
N MET A 172 -11.78 -5.30 -13.88
CA MET A 172 -12.68 -5.24 -12.71
C MET A 172 -11.89 -5.19 -11.40
N SER A 173 -11.05 -6.17 -11.12
CA SER A 173 -10.23 -6.25 -9.90
C SER A 173 -8.94 -7.02 -10.18
N ALA A 174 -7.91 -6.75 -9.37
CA ALA A 174 -6.74 -7.62 -9.33
C ALA A 174 -7.11 -8.90 -8.54
N PRO A 175 -6.74 -10.11 -9.03
CA PRO A 175 -7.00 -11.36 -8.33
C PRO A 175 -6.42 -11.31 -6.91
N SER A 176 -7.29 -11.46 -5.91
CA SER A 176 -6.86 -11.36 -4.52
C SER A 176 -7.78 -12.08 -3.54
N LEU A 177 -7.24 -12.48 -2.39
CA LEU A 177 -7.97 -13.06 -1.25
C LEU A 177 -7.72 -12.24 0.00
N ALA A 178 -8.81 -11.85 0.66
CA ALA A 178 -8.77 -11.30 2.00
C ALA A 178 -8.80 -12.44 3.04
N PHE A 179 -7.96 -12.34 4.06
CA PHE A 179 -7.93 -13.23 5.22
C PHE A 179 -7.94 -12.45 6.52
N ASP A 180 -8.42 -13.08 7.59
CA ASP A 180 -8.17 -12.67 8.96
C ASP A 180 -7.04 -13.53 9.51
N GLU A 181 -5.87 -12.92 9.71
CA GLU A 181 -4.67 -13.61 10.21
C GLU A 181 -4.80 -14.06 11.67
N ASP A 182 -5.73 -13.48 12.44
CA ASP A 182 -5.91 -13.80 13.86
C ASP A 182 -6.77 -15.06 14.08
N LEU A 183 -7.46 -15.53 13.05
CA LEU A 183 -8.30 -16.72 13.13
C LEU A 183 -7.48 -17.98 12.83
N SER A 184 -7.58 -18.97 13.72
CA SER A 184 -7.03 -20.30 13.46
C SER A 184 -7.79 -20.97 12.31
N VAL A 185 -7.04 -21.39 11.29
CA VAL A 185 -7.55 -22.04 10.08
C VAL A 185 -7.05 -23.47 10.04
N LYS A 186 -7.92 -24.43 9.72
CA LYS A 186 -7.50 -25.81 9.45
C LYS A 186 -6.76 -25.87 8.12
N SER A 187 -5.70 -26.65 8.04
CA SER A 187 -4.88 -26.79 6.82
C SER A 187 -5.68 -27.15 5.57
N GLU A 188 -6.74 -27.96 5.72
CA GLU A 188 -7.63 -28.37 4.62
C GLU A 188 -8.42 -27.19 4.05
N ASP A 189 -8.99 -26.34 4.91
CA ASP A 189 -9.75 -25.16 4.51
C ASP A 189 -8.82 -24.15 3.80
N TYR A 190 -7.61 -23.96 4.32
CA TYR A 190 -6.60 -23.11 3.70
C TYR A 190 -6.20 -23.62 2.30
N ALA A 191 -5.95 -24.91 2.15
CA ALA A 191 -5.62 -25.52 0.86
C ALA A 191 -6.76 -25.35 -0.16
N ASN A 192 -8.01 -25.52 0.28
CA ASN A 192 -9.18 -25.31 -0.57
C ASN A 192 -9.30 -23.86 -1.03
N TRP A 193 -9.11 -22.89 -0.14
CA TRP A 193 -9.14 -21.48 -0.49
C TRP A 193 -8.00 -21.08 -1.43
N LEU A 194 -6.78 -21.60 -1.23
CA LEU A 194 -5.67 -21.40 -2.15
C LEU A 194 -5.95 -21.98 -3.54
N LYS A 195 -6.58 -23.16 -3.61
CA LYS A 195 -6.97 -23.77 -4.88
C LYS A 195 -7.98 -22.89 -5.62
N ILE A 196 -8.99 -22.39 -4.93
CA ILE A 196 -9.98 -21.45 -5.47
C ILE A 196 -9.31 -20.13 -5.89
N ALA A 197 -8.45 -19.57 -5.06
CA ALA A 197 -7.67 -18.36 -5.36
C ALA A 197 -6.82 -18.52 -6.64
N SER A 198 -6.13 -19.65 -6.78
CA SER A 198 -5.26 -19.92 -7.92
C SER A 198 -6.03 -19.99 -9.25
N SER A 199 -7.30 -20.40 -9.24
CA SER A 199 -8.12 -20.41 -10.45
C SER A 199 -8.47 -18.99 -10.91
N TYR A 200 -8.66 -18.06 -9.97
CA TYR A 200 -8.89 -16.64 -10.30
C TYR A 200 -7.65 -15.95 -10.88
N ALA A 201 -6.44 -16.39 -10.49
CA ALA A 201 -5.18 -15.84 -10.98
C ALA A 201 -4.91 -16.18 -12.46
N ASN A 202 -5.51 -17.26 -12.97
CA ASN A 202 -5.24 -17.83 -14.29
C ASN A 202 -6.24 -17.41 -15.38
N GLY A 203 -7.16 -16.48 -15.10
CA GLY A 203 -8.07 -15.93 -16.12
C GLY A 203 -8.88 -16.99 -16.86
N MET A 204 -9.91 -17.55 -16.21
CA MET A 204 -10.87 -18.53 -16.76
C MET A 204 -10.29 -19.92 -17.06
N PHE A 205 -10.74 -20.93 -16.30
CA PHE A 205 -10.89 -22.26 -16.87
C PHE A 205 -12.03 -22.17 -17.91
N HIS A 206 -11.70 -22.37 -19.19
CA HIS A 206 -12.69 -22.93 -20.11
C HIS A 206 -12.97 -24.35 -19.61
N ILE A 207 -14.16 -24.55 -19.05
CA ILE A 207 -14.78 -25.87 -18.93
C ILE A 207 -15.42 -26.19 -20.28
#